data_AF-A0A0H2ZR78-F1
#
_entry.id   AF-A0A0H2ZR78-F1
#
_cell.length_a   1.000
_cell.length_b   1.000
_cell.length_c   1.000
_cell.angle_alpha   90.00
_cell.angle_beta   90.00
_cell.angle_gamma   90.00
#
_symmetry.space_group_name_H-M   'P 1'
#
loop_
_entity.id
_entity.type
_entity.pdbx_description
1 polymer ?
#
loop_
_entity_poly.entity_id
_entity_poly.type
_entity_poly.pdbx_seq_one_letter_code
_entity_poly.pdbx_strand_id
1 'polypeptide(L)'
;MTFWNVGDEESQELRFAAVGAEGFGLYHLAGSWCLGQHRFKRDLPAEWFIPNWWVASQRGGTRIAKNLVTQRLWKRIEGGYVFAWIRDSNTPDAVRRLRKREADKKKPRGGGDLGG
;
A
#
# COMPACT_ATOMS: atom_id res chain seq x y z
N MET A 1 -6.86 -7.43 -5.16
CA MET A 1 -6.23 -6.14 -4.80
C MET A 1 -5.65 -6.27 -3.40
N THR A 2 -4.55 -7.01 -3.23
CA THR A 2 -4.24 -7.64 -1.92
C THR A 2 -2.99 -7.05 -1.24
N PHE A 3 -2.39 -5.99 -1.79
CA PHE A 3 -1.24 -5.32 -1.17
C PHE A 3 -1.65 -4.16 -0.25
N TRP A 4 -2.81 -3.53 -0.49
CA TRP A 4 -3.36 -2.45 0.36
C TRP A 4 -4.16 -2.96 1.57
N ASN A 5 -4.51 -4.25 1.61
CA ASN A 5 -5.24 -4.85 2.74
C ASN A 5 -4.29 -5.52 3.74
N VAL A 6 -3.09 -4.99 3.94
CA VAL A 6 -2.21 -5.47 5.02
C VAL A 6 -2.45 -4.57 6.22
N GLY A 7 -3.60 -4.83 6.87
CA GLY A 7 -4.12 -4.08 8.01
C GLY A 7 -5.59 -3.75 7.80
N ASP A 8 -6.48 -4.69 8.12
CA ASP A 8 -7.94 -4.42 8.25
C ASP A 8 -8.21 -3.26 9.25
N GLU A 9 -7.19 -2.90 10.05
CA GLU A 9 -7.15 -1.83 11.03
C GLU A 9 -6.72 -0.46 10.46
N GLU A 10 -6.21 -0.35 9.22
CA GLU A 10 -5.78 0.96 8.66
C GLU A 10 -6.96 1.92 8.51
N SER A 11 -8.15 1.41 8.14
CA SER A 11 -9.38 2.21 8.12
C SER A 11 -9.84 2.68 9.50
N GLN A 12 -9.33 2.07 10.58
CA GLN A 12 -9.62 2.41 11.97
C GLN A 12 -8.60 3.38 12.57
N GLU A 13 -7.50 3.70 11.88
CA GLU A 13 -6.57 4.70 12.36
C GLU A 13 -7.20 6.11 12.28
N LEU A 14 -7.16 6.82 13.40
CA LEU A 14 -7.67 8.20 13.54
C LEU A 14 -7.13 9.15 12.46
N ARG A 15 -5.96 8.86 11.88
CA ARG A 15 -5.34 9.62 10.79
C ARG A 15 -6.13 9.54 9.49
N PHE A 16 -6.71 8.38 9.17
CA PHE A 16 -7.56 8.22 7.98
C PHE A 16 -8.93 8.87 8.19
N ALA A 17 -9.48 8.78 9.40
CA ALA A 17 -10.67 9.54 9.77
C ALA A 17 -10.46 11.06 9.63
N ALA A 18 -9.28 11.56 10.05
CA ALA A 18 -8.94 12.98 10.01
C ALA A 18 -8.74 13.54 8.59
N VAL A 19 -8.34 12.73 7.61
CA VAL A 19 -8.23 13.18 6.21
C VAL A 19 -9.54 13.17 5.44
N GLY A 20 -10.55 12.45 5.95
CA GLY A 20 -11.85 12.28 5.34
C GLY A 20 -11.84 11.44 4.05
N ALA A 21 -13.01 11.24 3.46
CA ALA A 21 -13.20 10.37 2.30
C ALA A 21 -12.36 10.77 1.08
N GLU A 22 -12.19 12.07 0.82
CA GLU A 22 -11.37 12.57 -0.28
C GLU A 22 -9.89 12.23 -0.09
N GLY A 23 -9.38 12.37 1.14
CA GLY A 23 -8.01 12.00 1.50
C GLY A 23 -7.77 10.51 1.37
N PHE A 24 -8.70 9.71 1.90
CA PHE A 24 -8.67 8.27 1.78
C PHE A 24 -8.67 7.81 0.31
N GLY A 25 -9.51 8.42 -0.52
CA GLY A 25 -9.58 8.14 -1.96
C GLY A 25 -8.29 8.48 -2.69
N LEU A 26 -7.73 9.68 -2.45
CA LEU A 26 -6.46 10.09 -3.08
C LEU A 26 -5.29 9.19 -2.66
N TYR A 27 -5.24 8.79 -1.39
CA TYR A 27 -4.22 7.90 -0.84
C TYR A 27 -4.20 6.55 -1.59
N HIS A 28 -5.36 5.91 -1.73
CA HIS A 28 -5.48 4.62 -2.43
C HIS A 28 -5.24 4.74 -3.93
N LEU A 29 -5.72 5.83 -4.55
CA LEU A 29 -5.50 6.07 -5.97
C LEU A 29 -4.01 6.22 -6.29
N ALA A 30 -3.27 6.96 -5.46
CA ALA A 30 -1.82 7.11 -5.60
C ALA A 30 -1.11 5.76 -5.43
N GLY A 31 -1.56 4.97 -4.47
CA GLY A 31 -1.05 3.63 -4.22
C GLY A 31 -1.22 2.69 -5.41
N SER A 32 -2.40 2.71 -6.02
CA SER A 32 -2.70 1.96 -7.25
C SER A 32 -1.85 2.42 -8.42
N TRP A 33 -1.67 3.74 -8.58
CA TRP A 33 -0.82 4.30 -9.64
C TRP A 33 0.63 3.86 -9.50
N CYS A 34 1.21 3.97 -8.30
CA CYS A 34 2.56 3.50 -8.01
C CYS A 34 2.69 1.99 -8.28
N LEU A 35 1.73 1.16 -7.84
CA LEU A 35 1.71 -0.29 -8.14
C LEU A 35 1.77 -0.55 -9.65
N GLY A 36 1.01 0.22 -10.43
CA GLY A 36 1.00 0.14 -11.89
C GLY A 36 2.39 0.34 -12.51
N GLN A 37 3.18 1.28 -11.98
CA GLN A 37 4.55 1.54 -12.45
C GLN A 37 5.53 0.38 -12.18
N HIS A 38 5.20 -0.48 -11.23
CA HIS A 38 6.04 -1.60 -10.78
C HIS A 38 5.45 -2.98 -11.11
N ARG A 39 4.34 -3.05 -11.86
CA ARG A 39 3.59 -4.29 -12.13
C ARG A 39 4.44 -5.44 -12.71
N PHE A 40 5.49 -5.11 -13.47
CA PHE A 40 6.38 -6.08 -14.11
C PHE A 40 7.80 -6.07 -13.53
N LYS A 41 8.04 -5.34 -12.44
CA LYS A 41 9.35 -5.26 -11.80
C LYS A 41 9.44 -6.30 -10.69
N ARG A 42 10.60 -6.95 -10.61
CA ARG A 42 10.87 -8.01 -9.63
C ARG A 42 10.98 -7.47 -8.19
N ASP A 43 11.38 -6.21 -8.07
CA ASP A 43 11.60 -5.53 -6.79
C ASP A 43 10.66 -4.33 -6.64
N LEU A 44 10.03 -4.25 -5.46
CA LEU A 44 9.23 -3.09 -5.06
C LEU A 44 10.16 -2.07 -4.42
N PRO A 45 9.95 -0.77 -4.68
CA PRO A 45 10.78 0.28 -4.11
C PRO A 45 10.52 0.38 -2.60
N ALA A 46 11.56 0.77 -1.86
CA ALA A 46 11.44 1.05 -0.43
C ALA A 46 10.54 2.27 -0.16
N GLU A 47 10.59 3.27 -1.05
CA GLU A 47 9.74 4.47 -0.99
C GLU A 47 8.89 4.57 -2.25
N TRP A 48 7.62 4.91 -2.05
CA TRP A 48 6.62 4.96 -3.12
C TRP A 48 6.39 6.42 -3.50
N PHE A 49 7.10 6.86 -4.54
CA PHE A 49 7.10 8.25 -4.98
C PHE A 49 5.86 8.60 -5.82
N ILE A 50 5.31 9.78 -5.56
CA ILE A 50 4.17 10.38 -6.25
C ILE A 50 4.58 11.79 -6.70
N PRO A 51 4.65 12.06 -8.02
CA PRO A 51 5.10 13.35 -8.51
C PRO A 51 4.04 14.45 -8.37
N ASN A 52 4.50 15.70 -8.22
CA ASN A 52 3.61 16.87 -8.05
C ASN A 52 2.58 17.01 -9.17
N TRP A 53 2.96 16.77 -10.43
CA TRP A 53 2.05 16.88 -11.58
C TRP A 53 0.89 15.89 -11.50
N TRP A 54 1.13 14.69 -10.95
CA TRP A 54 0.11 13.66 -10.80
C TRP A 54 -0.89 14.04 -9.71
N VAL A 55 -0.40 14.61 -8.61
CA VAL A 55 -1.26 15.14 -7.54
C VAL A 55 -2.08 16.31 -8.06
N ALA A 56 -1.48 17.21 -8.83
CA ALA A 56 -2.16 18.37 -9.40
C ALA A 56 -3.23 18.02 -10.43
N SER A 57 -3.12 16.86 -11.10
CA SER A 57 -4.15 16.39 -12.05
C SER A 57 -5.39 15.80 -11.37
N GLN A 58 -5.33 15.52 -10.05
CA GLN A 58 -6.50 15.07 -9.30
C GLN A 58 -7.34 16.26 -8.85
N ARG A 59 -8.67 16.12 -8.87
CA ARG A 59 -9.59 17.17 -8.41
C ARG A 59 -9.30 17.52 -6.96
N GLY A 60 -8.86 18.76 -6.71
CA GLY A 60 -8.47 19.22 -5.37
C GLY A 60 -7.22 18.56 -4.79
N GLY A 61 -6.45 17.83 -5.62
CA GLY A 61 -5.38 16.95 -5.17
C GLY A 61 -4.31 17.65 -4.33
N THR A 62 -3.90 18.87 -4.69
CA THR A 62 -2.91 19.64 -3.90
C THR A 62 -3.40 19.97 -2.49
N ARG A 63 -4.68 20.33 -2.32
CA ARG A 63 -5.28 20.60 -1.01
C ARG A 63 -5.34 19.32 -0.18
N ILE A 64 -5.80 18.23 -0.80
CA ILE A 64 -5.94 16.94 -0.14
C ILE A 64 -4.56 16.38 0.25
N ALA A 65 -3.56 16.51 -0.62
CA ALA A 65 -2.18 16.09 -0.35
C ALA A 65 -1.54 16.83 0.82
N LYS A 66 -1.83 18.14 0.97
CA LYS A 66 -1.42 18.88 2.19
C LYS A 66 -2.02 18.25 3.45
N ASN A 67 -3.30 17.87 3.40
CA ASN A 67 -3.95 17.20 4.54
C ASN A 67 -3.33 15.82 4.83
N LEU A 68 -3.04 15.03 3.80
CA LEU A 68 -2.32 13.75 3.93
C LEU A 68 -0.94 13.92 4.56
N VAL A 69 -0.22 14.99 4.24
CA VAL A 69 1.07 15.32 4.88
C VAL A 69 0.88 15.74 6.34
N THR A 70 -0.12 16.58 6.64
CA THR A 70 -0.45 16.99 8.02
C THR A 70 -0.74 15.78 8.90
N GLN A 71 -1.49 14.80 8.38
CA GLN A 71 -1.81 13.57 9.11
C GLN A 71 -0.69 12.51 9.08
N ARG A 72 0.49 12.85 8.55
CA ARG A 72 1.66 11.96 8.46
C ARG A 72 1.38 10.65 7.70
N LEU A 73 0.45 10.69 6.75
CA LEU A 73 0.19 9.60 5.81
C LEU A 73 1.14 9.70 4.62
N TRP A 74 1.42 10.92 4.17
CA TRP A 74 2.44 11.23 3.19
C TRP A 74 3.55 12.10 3.79
N LYS A 75 4.72 12.07 3.16
CA LYS A 75 5.84 12.96 3.43
C LYS A 75 6.12 13.76 2.17
N ARG A 76 6.26 15.07 2.30
CA ARG A 76 6.68 15.95 1.20
C ARG A 76 8.17 15.74 0.94
N ILE A 77 8.54 15.59 -0.32
CA ILE A 77 9.94 15.58 -0.76
C ILE A 77 10.11 16.51 -1.97
N GLU A 78 11.35 16.64 -2.45
CA GLU A 78 11.61 17.36 -3.70
C GLU A 78 10.87 16.69 -4.87
N GLY A 79 10.20 17.49 -5.70
CA GLY A 79 9.45 16.99 -6.86
C GLY A 79 8.10 16.30 -6.57
N GLY A 80 7.75 16.02 -5.31
CA GLY A 80 6.51 15.32 -5.01
C GLY A 80 6.33 14.88 -3.56
N TYR A 81 5.79 13.66 -3.40
CA TYR A 81 5.42 13.07 -2.12
C TYR A 81 5.87 11.61 -2.09
N VAL A 82 6.10 11.09 -0.90
CA VAL A 82 6.23 9.64 -0.65
C VAL A 82 5.25 9.23 0.42
N PHE A 83 4.84 7.96 0.41
CA PHE A 83 4.09 7.40 1.53
C PHE A 83 4.98 7.42 2.79
N ALA A 84 4.51 8.06 3.85
CA ALA A 84 5.22 8.13 5.13
C ALA A 84 5.13 6.82 5.92
N TRP A 85 4.27 5.91 5.45
CA TRP A 85 3.94 4.67 6.14
C TRP A 85 4.01 3.49 5.19
N ILE A 86 5.17 2.85 5.16
CA ILE A 86 5.30 1.46 4.71
C ILE A 86 5.97 0.78 5.89
N ARG A 87 5.17 0.17 6.78
CA ARG A 87 5.71 -0.64 7.88
C ARG A 87 6.55 -1.79 7.31
N ASP A 88 7.51 -2.29 8.07
CA ASP A 88 8.31 -3.48 7.72
C ASP A 88 7.44 -4.71 7.35
N SER A 89 6.21 -4.77 7.87
CA SER A 89 5.17 -5.76 7.54
C SER A 89 4.63 -5.67 6.11
N ASN A 90 4.82 -4.54 5.41
CA ASN A 90 4.35 -4.29 4.05
C ASN A 90 5.50 -4.25 3.04
N THR A 91 6.71 -4.61 3.48
CA THR A 91 7.86 -4.77 2.60
C THR A 91 7.64 -5.91 1.60
N PRO A 92 8.24 -5.84 0.40
CA PRO A 92 8.22 -6.96 -0.56
C PRO A 92 8.60 -8.31 0.08
N ASP A 93 9.49 -8.33 1.06
CA ASP A 93 9.87 -9.55 1.78
C ASP A 93 8.81 -10.03 2.78
N ALA A 94 8.12 -9.13 3.47
CA ALA A 94 6.96 -9.51 4.28
C ALA A 94 5.82 -10.07 3.41
N VAL A 95 5.58 -9.49 2.24
CA VAL A 95 4.60 -10.01 1.26
C VAL A 95 5.03 -11.34 0.65
N ARG A 96 6.32 -11.54 0.35
CA ARG A 96 6.85 -12.87 -0.05
C ARG A 96 6.62 -13.91 1.05
N ARG A 97 6.89 -13.57 2.31
CA ARG A 97 6.65 -14.46 3.46
C ARG A 97 5.17 -14.78 3.64
N LEU A 98 4.28 -13.81 3.44
CA LEU A 98 2.83 -14.01 3.48
C LEU A 98 2.35 -14.92 2.34
N ARG A 99 2.76 -14.67 1.10
CA ARG A 99 2.43 -15.52 -0.06
C ARG A 99 2.97 -16.93 0.09
N LYS A 100 4.17 -17.10 0.63
CA LYS A 100 4.73 -18.41 0.94
C LYS A 100 3.88 -19.13 2.00
N ARG A 101 3.50 -18.46 3.09
CA ARG A 101 2.58 -19.03 4.10
C ARG A 101 1.22 -19.42 3.54
N GLU A 102 0.63 -18.61 2.66
CA GLU A 102 -0.64 -18.93 2.01
C GLU A 102 -0.51 -20.09 1.01
N ALA A 103 0.58 -20.14 0.25
CA ALA A 103 0.88 -21.27 -0.63
C ALA A 103 1.10 -22.57 0.16
N ASP A 104 1.79 -22.50 1.30
CA ASP A 104 2.03 -23.65 2.19
C ASP A 104 0.74 -24.10 2.89
N LYS A 105 -0.17 -23.18 3.24
CA LYS A 105 -1.52 -23.52 3.75
C LYS A 105 -2.42 -24.16 2.68
N LYS A 106 -2.25 -23.78 1.41
CA LYS A 106 -3.03 -24.33 0.29
C LYS A 106 -2.50 -25.65 -0.26
N LYS A 107 -1.28 -26.05 0.07
CA LYS A 107 -0.85 -27.44 -0.14
C LYS A 107 -1.62 -28.30 0.87
N PRO A 108 -2.58 -29.14 0.42
CA PRO A 108 -3.09 -30.14 1.32
C PRO A 108 -1.88 -30.97 1.76
N ARG A 109 -1.84 -31.31 3.06
CA ARG A 109 -0.97 -32.38 3.55
C ARG A 109 -1.36 -33.65 2.79
N GLY A 110 -0.75 -33.85 1.64
CA GLY A 110 -0.78 -35.13 0.95
C GLY A 110 0.06 -36.09 1.77
N GLY A 111 -0.57 -37.15 2.26
CA GLY A 111 0.12 -38.36 2.72
C GLY A 111 -0.50 -39.00 3.95
N GLY A 112 -0.94 -40.26 3.79
CA GLY A 112 -1.42 -41.15 4.84
C GLY A 112 -2.62 -41.96 4.35
N ASP A 113 -2.49 -42.75 3.28
CA ASP A 113 -2.12 -44.17 3.38
C ASP A 113 -3.26 -45.03 3.96
N LEU A 114 -4.01 -45.67 3.07
CA LEU A 114 -4.89 -46.80 3.39
C LEU A 114 -4.56 -47.92 2.40
N GLY A 115 -3.35 -48.46 2.55
CA GLY A 115 -3.08 -49.87 2.25
C GLY A 115 -3.52 -50.72 3.46
N GLY A 116 -4.47 -51.62 3.24
CA GLY A 116 -5.00 -52.57 4.22
C GLY A 116 -6.21 -53.29 3.68
#